data_AF-A0A1X1ZCB7-F1
#
_entry.id   AF-A0A1X1ZCB7-F1
#
_cell.length_a   1.000
_cell.length_b   1.000
_cell.length_c   1.000
_cell.angle_alpha   90.00
_cell.angle_beta   90.00
_cell.angle_gamma   90.00
#
_symmetry.space_group_name_H-M   'P 1'
#
loop_
_entity.id
_entity.type
_entity.pdbx_description
1 polymer ?
#
loop_
_entity_poly.entity_id
_entity_poly.type
_entity_poly.pdbx_seq_one_letter_code
_entity_poly.pdbx_strand_id
1 'polypeptide(L)'
;MTTLPSPKAIADITEVLQLASLLDHRVPNPDKARIMAWARQIDRHNLERDDMLDAVQAFYDRPSQQPISVGDIIETARRIKRDRLDREADHDREARQQTLDIKAAGDVQAVATSIVMGPVANKTERLIKAETALQCAVDKRTAQEAIREFFAAKREAQGEPA
;
A
#
# COMPACT_ATOMS: atom_id res chain seq x y z
N MET A 1 -13.40 -7.77 38.92
CA MET A 1 -14.69 -7.92 38.21
C MET A 1 -14.41 -8.60 36.88
N THR A 2 -14.93 -9.81 36.66
CA THR A 2 -14.77 -10.52 35.38
C THR A 2 -15.76 -9.95 34.36
N THR A 3 -15.27 -9.15 33.42
CA THR A 3 -16.05 -8.64 32.29
C THR A 3 -16.56 -9.82 31.46
N LEU A 4 -17.86 -9.81 31.14
CA LEU A 4 -18.44 -10.78 30.22
C LEU A 4 -17.93 -10.50 28.80
N PRO A 5 -17.64 -11.54 27.99
CA PRO A 5 -17.19 -11.34 26.62
C PRO A 5 -18.32 -10.74 25.78
N SER A 6 -17.95 -9.95 24.77
CA SER A 6 -18.91 -9.38 23.83
C SER A 6 -19.70 -10.47 23.07
N PRO A 7 -20.96 -10.23 22.68
CA PRO A 7 -21.74 -11.18 21.86
C PRO A 7 -21.05 -11.55 20.55
N LYS A 8 -20.33 -10.59 19.95
CA LYS A 8 -19.49 -10.82 18.78
C LYS A 8 -18.37 -11.82 19.06
N ALA A 9 -17.62 -11.65 20.15
CA ALA A 9 -16.54 -12.58 20.51
C ALA A 9 -17.06 -14.01 20.74
N ILE A 10 -18.27 -14.16 21.29
CA ILE A 10 -18.92 -15.47 21.46
C ILE A 10 -19.21 -16.11 20.09
N ALA A 11 -19.79 -15.35 19.16
CA ALA A 11 -20.10 -15.84 17.82
C ALA A 11 -18.83 -16.23 17.05
N ASP A 12 -17.84 -15.34 17.01
CA ASP A 12 -16.57 -15.58 16.31
C ASP A 12 -15.85 -16.81 16.86
N ILE A 13 -15.78 -16.97 18.19
CA ILE A 13 -15.16 -18.15 18.82
C ILE A 13 -15.91 -19.44 18.58
N THR A 14 -17.24 -19.38 18.47
CA THR A 14 -18.04 -20.56 18.17
C THR A 14 -17.61 -21.13 16.82
N GLU A 15 -17.45 -20.28 15.81
CA GLU A 15 -17.01 -20.70 14.48
C GLU A 15 -15.57 -21.18 14.45
N VAL A 16 -14.66 -20.47 15.14
CA VAL A 16 -13.25 -20.86 15.26
C VAL A 16 -13.11 -22.25 15.89
N LEU A 17 -13.86 -22.53 16.96
CA LEU A 17 -13.88 -23.85 17.59
C LEU A 17 -14.52 -24.92 16.70
N GLN A 18 -15.57 -24.58 15.94
CA GLN A 18 -16.17 -25.51 14.98
C GLN A 18 -15.15 -25.91 13.91
N LEU A 19 -14.47 -24.94 13.31
CA LEU A 19 -13.42 -25.21 12.31
C LEU A 19 -12.30 -26.07 12.92
N ALA A 20 -11.82 -25.72 14.11
CA ALA A 20 -10.78 -26.50 14.79
C ALA A 20 -11.21 -27.96 15.05
N SER A 21 -12.46 -28.20 15.46
CA SER A 21 -13.00 -29.55 15.66
C SER A 21 -13.21 -30.35 14.36
N LEU A 22 -13.46 -29.65 13.24
CA LEU A 22 -13.57 -30.28 11.92
C LEU A 22 -12.20 -30.71 11.38
N LEU A 23 -11.15 -29.95 11.66
CA LEU A 23 -9.79 -30.21 11.19
C LEU A 23 -9.03 -31.20 12.08
N ASP A 24 -9.27 -31.20 13.39
CA ASP A 24 -8.60 -32.09 14.35
C ASP A 24 -9.61 -32.73 15.31
N HIS A 25 -9.82 -34.04 15.14
CA HIS A 25 -10.70 -34.86 15.99
C HIS A 25 -10.35 -34.83 17.49
N ARG A 26 -9.11 -34.45 17.86
CA ARG A 26 -8.69 -34.30 19.26
C ARG A 26 -9.25 -33.03 19.89
N VAL A 27 -9.64 -32.04 19.07
CA VAL A 27 -10.34 -30.84 19.53
C VAL A 27 -11.81 -31.20 19.74
N PRO A 28 -12.31 -31.14 20.99
CA PRO A 28 -13.70 -31.47 21.25
C PRO A 28 -14.63 -30.43 20.62
N ASN A 29 -15.85 -30.86 20.31
CA ASN A 29 -16.89 -29.97 19.82
C ASN A 29 -17.09 -28.76 20.75
N PRO A 30 -17.43 -27.59 20.19
CA PRO A 30 -17.68 -26.39 20.99
C PRO A 30 -18.80 -26.62 22.01
N ASP A 31 -18.50 -26.34 23.27
CA ASP A 31 -19.48 -26.27 24.36
C ASP A 31 -19.56 -24.84 24.92
N LYS A 32 -20.64 -24.54 25.64
CA LYS A 32 -20.89 -23.19 26.18
C LYS A 32 -19.78 -22.71 27.11
N ALA A 33 -19.20 -23.59 27.93
CA ALA A 33 -18.16 -23.20 28.88
C ALA A 33 -16.85 -22.86 28.16
N ARG A 34 -16.47 -23.65 27.16
CA ARG A 34 -15.29 -23.47 26.31
C ARG A 34 -15.41 -22.21 25.47
N ILE A 35 -16.55 -22.01 24.80
CA ILE A 35 -16.82 -20.79 24.03
C ILE A 35 -16.66 -19.56 24.93
N MET A 36 -17.28 -19.56 26.11
CA MET A 36 -17.19 -18.43 27.03
C MET A 36 -15.77 -18.20 27.56
N ALA A 37 -15.01 -19.25 27.83
CA ALA A 37 -13.63 -19.15 28.29
C ALA A 37 -12.72 -18.55 27.21
N TRP A 38 -12.83 -19.04 25.98
CA TRP A 38 -12.03 -18.58 24.85
C TRP A 38 -12.43 -17.17 24.40
N ALA A 39 -13.73 -16.88 24.34
CA ALA A 39 -14.24 -15.55 24.01
C ALA A 39 -13.70 -14.50 24.98
N ARG A 40 -13.70 -14.76 26.29
CA ARG A 40 -13.11 -13.84 27.28
C ARG A 40 -11.63 -13.60 27.07
N GLN A 41 -10.90 -14.65 26.68
CA GLN A 41 -9.47 -14.54 26.44
C GLN A 41 -9.20 -13.65 25.22
N ILE A 42 -9.94 -13.86 24.13
CA ILE A 42 -9.77 -13.18 22.85
C ILE A 42 -10.29 -11.74 22.83
N ASP A 43 -11.38 -11.44 23.54
CA ASP A 43 -12.00 -10.10 23.58
C ASP A 43 -10.99 -9.00 24.00
N ARG A 44 -9.93 -9.38 24.73
CA ARG A 44 -8.85 -8.47 25.15
C ARG A 44 -7.86 -8.09 24.05
N HIS A 45 -7.86 -8.79 22.92
CA HIS A 45 -6.86 -8.65 21.87
C HIS A 45 -7.39 -7.95 20.61
N ASN A 46 -8.69 -7.62 20.56
CA ASN A 46 -9.35 -6.98 19.42
C ASN A 46 -8.98 -7.65 18.08
N LEU A 47 -9.08 -8.97 18.05
CA LEU A 47 -8.84 -9.78 16.86
C LEU A 47 -10.10 -9.85 16.01
N GLU A 48 -9.95 -9.80 14.70
CA GLU A 48 -11.07 -9.99 13.79
C GLU A 48 -11.31 -11.48 13.56
N ARG A 49 -12.55 -11.79 13.16
CA ARG A 49 -13.00 -13.15 12.85
C ARG A 49 -12.08 -13.84 11.84
N ASP A 50 -11.79 -13.15 10.74
CA ASP A 50 -11.03 -13.71 9.62
C ASP A 50 -9.59 -14.01 10.04
N ASP A 51 -8.93 -13.11 10.79
CA ASP A 51 -7.58 -13.33 11.32
C ASP A 51 -7.50 -14.61 12.19
N MET A 52 -8.56 -14.92 12.93
CA MET A 52 -8.62 -16.11 13.78
C MET A 52 -8.90 -17.40 12.99
N LEU A 53 -9.74 -17.33 11.96
CA LEU A 53 -10.00 -18.48 11.08
C LEU A 53 -8.75 -18.81 10.25
N ASP A 54 -8.05 -17.80 9.76
CA ASP A 54 -6.77 -17.96 9.06
C ASP A 54 -5.70 -18.50 10.02
N ALA A 55 -5.72 -18.11 11.29
CA ALA A 55 -4.82 -18.66 12.30
C ALA A 55 -5.02 -20.17 12.53
N VAL A 56 -6.27 -20.64 12.54
CA VAL A 56 -6.56 -22.08 12.65
C VAL A 56 -6.03 -22.83 11.43
N GLN A 57 -6.26 -22.32 10.23
CA GLN A 57 -5.76 -22.92 8.99
C GLN A 57 -4.22 -22.96 8.99
N ALA A 58 -3.57 -21.83 9.26
CA ALA A 58 -2.11 -21.71 9.28
C ALA A 58 -1.45 -22.61 10.35
N PHE A 59 -2.13 -22.89 11.46
CA PHE A 59 -1.66 -23.85 12.47
C PHE A 59 -1.63 -25.28 11.92
N TYR A 60 -2.68 -25.69 11.19
CA TYR A 60 -2.82 -27.05 10.66
C TYR A 60 -2.18 -27.25 9.27
N ASP A 61 -1.75 -26.20 8.59
CA ASP A 61 -0.89 -26.28 7.40
C ASP A 61 0.47 -26.96 7.69
N ARG A 62 0.84 -27.05 8.97
CA ARG A 62 2.07 -27.70 9.42
C ARG A 62 1.74 -28.94 10.24
N PRO A 63 2.54 -30.02 10.14
CA PRO A 63 2.38 -31.18 11.02
C PRO A 63 2.46 -30.75 12.50
N SER A 64 1.38 -30.92 13.25
CA SER A 64 1.33 -30.62 14.68
C SER A 64 1.05 -31.88 15.49
N GLN A 65 1.89 -32.10 16.51
CA GLN A 65 1.70 -33.18 17.47
C GLN A 65 0.65 -32.85 18.54
N GLN A 66 0.21 -31.60 18.64
CA GLN A 66 -0.74 -31.13 19.66
C GLN A 66 -1.96 -30.45 19.03
N PRO A 67 -3.15 -30.56 19.63
CA PRO A 67 -4.32 -29.81 19.19
C PRO A 67 -4.11 -28.32 19.44
N ILE A 68 -4.75 -27.49 18.61
CA ILE A 68 -4.64 -26.03 18.71
C ILE A 68 -5.16 -25.52 20.07
N SER A 69 -4.42 -24.60 20.68
CA SER A 69 -4.83 -23.89 21.89
C SER A 69 -5.28 -22.46 21.59
N VAL A 70 -6.00 -21.84 22.52
CA VAL A 70 -6.37 -20.42 22.40
C VAL A 70 -5.14 -19.50 22.32
N GLY A 71 -4.03 -19.91 22.94
CA GLY A 71 -2.76 -19.17 22.88
C GLY A 71 -2.19 -19.14 21.48
N ASP A 72 -2.20 -20.29 20.80
CA ASP A 72 -1.70 -20.43 19.42
C ASP A 72 -2.51 -19.58 18.44
N ILE A 73 -3.83 -19.53 18.63
CA ILE A 73 -4.73 -18.68 17.83
C ILE A 73 -4.40 -17.21 18.06
N ILE A 74 -4.27 -16.77 19.32
CA ILE A 74 -3.95 -15.37 19.64
C ILE A 74 -2.61 -14.97 19.04
N GLU A 75 -1.58 -15.81 19.18
CA GLU A 75 -0.26 -15.53 18.62
C GLU A 75 -0.30 -15.43 17.09
N THR A 76 -0.89 -16.43 16.44
CA THR A 76 -0.92 -16.53 14.98
C THR A 76 -1.82 -15.47 14.36
N ALA A 77 -3.00 -15.22 14.91
CA ALA A 77 -3.91 -14.17 14.45
C ALA A 77 -3.29 -12.77 14.62
N ARG A 78 -2.55 -12.52 15.70
CA ARG A 78 -1.81 -11.25 15.86
C ARG A 78 -0.70 -11.08 14.83
N ARG A 79 -0.06 -12.16 14.41
CA ARG A 79 0.91 -12.11 13.31
C ARG A 79 0.19 -11.78 12.00
N ILE A 80 -0.86 -12.51 11.64
CA ILE A 80 -1.65 -12.31 10.42
C ILE A 80 -2.20 -10.87 10.35
N LYS A 81 -2.78 -10.39 11.46
CA LYS A 81 -3.28 -9.02 11.57
C LYS A 81 -2.19 -7.97 11.31
N ARG A 82 -0.99 -8.16 11.86
CA ARG A 82 0.15 -7.25 11.59
C ARG A 82 0.54 -7.31 10.13
N ASP A 83 0.71 -8.49 9.58
CA ASP A 83 1.09 -8.67 8.17
C ASP A 83 0.05 -8.06 7.21
N ARG A 84 -1.24 -8.07 7.59
CA ARG A 84 -2.34 -7.42 6.85
C ARG A 84 -2.23 -5.90 6.93
N LEU A 85 -2.09 -5.33 8.13
CA LEU A 85 -1.95 -3.89 8.34
C LEU A 85 -0.69 -3.32 7.68
N ASP A 86 0.42 -4.06 7.71
CA ASP A 86 1.67 -3.67 7.06
C ASP A 86 1.49 -3.63 5.53
N ARG A 87 0.81 -4.63 4.94
CA ARG A 87 0.47 -4.65 3.51
C ARG A 87 -0.46 -3.50 3.11
N GLU A 88 -1.46 -3.20 3.92
CA GLU A 88 -2.35 -2.05 3.69
C GLU A 88 -1.56 -0.73 3.72
N ALA A 89 -0.64 -0.57 4.68
CA ALA A 89 0.18 0.63 4.78
C ALA A 89 1.14 0.81 3.59
N ASP A 90 1.67 -0.29 3.04
CA ASP A 90 2.51 -0.27 1.84
C ASP A 90 1.69 0.10 0.60
N HIS A 91 0.50 -0.48 0.43
CA HIS A 91 -0.42 -0.11 -0.66
C HIS A 91 -0.82 1.38 -0.62
N ASP A 92 -1.13 1.90 0.57
CA ASP A 92 -1.42 3.33 0.77
C ASP A 92 -0.22 4.22 0.44
N ARG A 93 1.00 3.75 0.73
CA ARG A 93 2.23 4.45 0.39
C ARG A 93 2.44 4.49 -1.12
N GLU A 94 2.25 3.36 -1.81
CA GLU A 94 2.35 3.27 -3.26
C GLU A 94 1.32 4.16 -3.96
N ALA A 95 0.06 4.16 -3.50
CA ALA A 95 -0.99 5.01 -4.04
C ALA A 95 -0.66 6.51 -3.88
N ARG A 96 -0.10 6.90 -2.73
CA ARG A 96 0.40 8.27 -2.51
C ARG A 96 1.55 8.61 -3.46
N GLN A 97 2.51 7.70 -3.66
CA GLN A 97 3.63 7.91 -4.55
C GLN A 97 3.17 8.09 -6.01
N GLN A 98 2.27 7.23 -6.49
CA GLN A 98 1.69 7.35 -7.83
C GLN A 98 0.98 8.69 -8.03
N THR A 99 0.25 9.15 -7.02
CA THR A 99 -0.42 10.46 -7.06
C THR A 99 0.59 11.61 -7.18
N LEU A 100 1.70 11.54 -6.44
CA LEU A 100 2.77 12.53 -6.49
C LEU A 100 3.51 12.50 -7.84
N ASP A 101 3.76 11.32 -8.39
CA ASP A 101 4.43 11.15 -9.68
C ASP A 101 3.57 11.68 -10.84
N ILE A 102 2.26 11.40 -10.84
CA ILE A 102 1.30 11.96 -11.81
C ILE A 102 1.29 13.49 -11.73
N LYS A 103 1.26 14.05 -10.51
CA LYS A 103 1.29 15.50 -10.32
C LYS A 103 2.59 16.12 -10.82
N ALA A 104 3.73 15.50 -10.51
CA ALA A 104 5.03 15.97 -10.96
C ALA A 104 5.17 15.94 -12.49
N ALA A 105 4.67 14.88 -13.14
CA ALA A 105 4.62 14.81 -14.61
C ALA A 105 3.75 15.94 -15.21
N GLY A 106 2.59 16.22 -14.60
CA GLY A 106 1.73 17.34 -15.00
C GLY A 106 2.38 18.71 -14.84
N ASP A 107 3.09 18.94 -13.73
CA ASP A 107 3.81 20.19 -13.46
C ASP A 107 4.94 20.43 -14.48
N VAL A 108 5.69 19.38 -14.85
CA VAL A 108 6.74 19.47 -15.90
C VAL A 108 6.12 19.83 -17.25
N GLN A 109 5.01 19.18 -17.62
CA GLN A 109 4.31 19.47 -18.86
C GLN A 109 3.79 20.91 -18.91
N ALA A 110 3.19 21.40 -17.82
CA ALA A 110 2.67 22.76 -17.73
C ALA A 110 3.77 23.83 -17.84
N VAL A 111 4.95 23.57 -17.27
CA VAL A 111 6.13 24.44 -17.44
C VAL A 111 6.56 24.47 -18.91
N ALA A 112 6.58 23.33 -19.60
CA ALA A 112 6.94 23.28 -21.02
C ALA A 112 5.94 24.04 -21.93
N THR A 113 4.62 23.91 -21.70
CA THR A 113 3.61 24.61 -22.51
C THR A 113 3.48 26.11 -22.23
N SER A 114 3.85 26.58 -21.03
CA SER A 114 3.78 28.01 -20.69
C SER A 114 4.90 28.86 -21.31
N ILE A 115 5.90 28.24 -21.94
CA ILE A 115 6.98 28.94 -22.63
C ILE A 115 6.44 29.48 -23.96
N VAL A 116 6.10 30.77 -23.98
CA VAL A 116 5.60 31.45 -25.17
C VAL A 116 6.73 31.61 -26.21
N MET A 117 6.63 30.82 -27.28
CA MET A 117 7.54 30.80 -28.42
C MET A 117 7.27 32.01 -29.33
N GLY A 118 7.70 33.20 -28.92
CA GLY A 118 7.58 34.41 -29.74
C GLY A 118 8.29 34.25 -31.11
N PRO A 119 7.83 34.94 -32.17
CA PRO A 119 8.34 34.77 -33.53
C PRO A 119 9.82 35.16 -33.63
N VAL A 120 10.64 34.26 -34.21
CA VAL A 120 12.06 34.50 -34.51
C VAL A 120 12.21 34.49 -36.04
N ALA A 121 12.81 35.54 -36.59
CA ALA A 121 12.88 35.75 -38.05
C ALA A 121 13.71 34.67 -38.78
N ASN A 122 14.75 34.12 -38.12
CA ASN A 122 15.61 33.07 -38.67
C ASN A 122 15.69 31.90 -37.68
N LYS A 123 14.89 30.84 -37.88
CA LYS A 123 15.02 29.60 -37.08
C LYS A 123 16.30 28.87 -37.46
N THR A 124 17.30 28.89 -36.57
CA THR A 124 18.54 28.12 -36.73
C THR A 124 18.30 26.64 -36.39
N GLU A 125 19.12 25.73 -36.92
CA GLU A 125 19.03 24.30 -36.59
C GLU A 125 19.19 24.02 -35.08
N ARG A 126 20.02 24.83 -34.40
CA ARG A 126 20.21 24.77 -32.95
C ARG A 126 18.94 25.14 -32.19
N LEU A 127 18.22 26.18 -32.64
CA LEU A 127 16.94 26.59 -32.05
C LEU A 127 15.86 25.53 -32.24
N ILE A 128 15.79 24.90 -33.42
CA ILE A 128 14.83 23.82 -33.70
C ILE A 128 15.11 22.60 -32.80
N LYS A 129 16.38 22.20 -32.66
CA LYS A 129 16.77 21.10 -31.75
C LYS A 129 16.43 21.40 -30.29
N ALA A 130 16.65 22.64 -29.84
CA ALA A 130 16.32 23.05 -28.48
C ALA A 130 14.80 23.11 -28.23
N GLU A 131 14.01 23.54 -29.21
CA GLU A 131 12.54 23.55 -29.17
C GLU A 131 11.98 22.11 -29.07
N THR A 132 12.50 21.18 -29.87
CA THR A 132 12.14 19.76 -29.77
C THR A 132 12.57 19.14 -28.44
N ALA A 133 13.78 19.44 -27.96
CA ALA A 133 14.28 18.92 -26.68
C ALA A 133 13.42 19.41 -25.49
N LEU A 134 12.95 20.66 -25.53
CA LEU A 134 12.05 21.22 -24.53
C LEU A 134 10.67 20.56 -24.55
N GLN A 135 10.13 20.28 -25.75
CA GLN A 135 8.84 19.59 -25.93
C GLN A 135 8.89 18.11 -25.52
N CYS A 136 10.05 17.48 -25.58
CA CYS A 136 10.25 16.07 -25.24
C CYS A 136 10.86 15.86 -23.84
N ALA A 137 11.06 16.91 -23.04
CA ALA A 137 11.63 16.78 -21.70
C ALA A 137 10.65 16.06 -20.76
N VAL A 138 11.12 15.01 -20.10
CA VAL A 138 10.29 14.11 -19.26
C VAL A 138 10.54 14.32 -17.77
N ASP A 139 11.64 14.99 -17.40
CA ASP A 139 12.05 15.21 -16.03
C ASP A 139 12.47 16.67 -15.78
N LYS A 140 12.36 17.11 -14.53
CA LYS A 140 12.61 18.50 -14.13
C LYS A 140 14.02 18.98 -14.48
N ARG A 141 15.02 18.10 -14.41
CA ARG A 141 16.41 18.47 -14.68
C ARG A 141 16.63 18.71 -16.17
N THR A 142 16.20 17.77 -17.03
CA THR A 142 16.30 17.95 -18.48
C THR A 142 15.46 19.12 -18.97
N ALA A 143 14.28 19.37 -18.37
CA ALA A 143 13.47 20.54 -18.68
C ALA A 143 14.22 21.85 -18.37
N GLN A 144 14.90 21.95 -17.22
CA GLN A 144 15.69 23.14 -16.88
C GLN A 144 16.89 23.36 -17.82
N GLU A 145 17.57 22.30 -18.23
CA GLU A 145 18.67 22.35 -19.20
C GLU A 145 18.17 22.76 -20.59
N ALA A 146 17.06 22.17 -21.05
CA ALA A 146 16.43 22.51 -22.32
C ALA A 146 15.92 23.95 -22.35
N ILE A 147 15.36 24.46 -21.24
CA ILE A 147 14.96 25.88 -21.12
C ILE A 147 16.17 26.80 -21.31
N ARG A 148 17.29 26.52 -20.62
CA ARG A 148 18.51 27.33 -20.73
C ARG A 148 19.04 27.34 -22.16
N GLU A 149 19.10 26.17 -22.78
CA GLU A 149 19.58 26.01 -24.15
C GLU A 149 18.66 26.69 -25.17
N PHE A 150 17.34 26.58 -24.98
CA PHE A 150 16.35 27.25 -25.81
C PHE A 150 16.51 28.78 -25.78
N PHE A 151 16.64 29.38 -24.61
CA PHE A 151 16.85 30.83 -24.50
C PHE A 151 18.22 31.28 -25.02
N ALA A 152 19.27 30.46 -24.90
CA ALA A 152 20.57 30.74 -25.51
C ALA A 152 20.51 30.70 -27.04
N ALA A 153 19.94 29.64 -27.61
CA ALA A 153 19.77 29.50 -29.05
C ALA A 153 18.83 30.57 -29.64
N LYS A 154 17.82 31.01 -28.88
CA LYS A 154 16.92 32.10 -29.29
C LYS A 154 17.65 33.43 -29.39
N ARG A 155 18.49 33.78 -28.41
CA ARG A 155 19.31 35.01 -28.44
C ARG A 155 20.27 35.02 -29.63
N GLU A 156 20.93 33.88 -29.89
CA GLU A 156 21.80 33.68 -31.06
C GLU A 156 21.04 33.89 -32.37
N ALA A 157 19.85 33.31 -32.50
CA ALA A 157 18.98 33.44 -33.68
C ALA A 157 18.42 34.87 -33.88
N GLN A 158 18.37 35.68 -32.82
CA GLN A 158 17.97 37.09 -32.87
C GLN A 158 19.16 38.04 -33.15
N GLY A 159 20.39 37.52 -33.20
CA GLY A 159 21.59 38.31 -33.46
C GLY A 159 22.08 39.13 -32.25
N GLU A 160 21.60 38.83 -31.04
CA GLU A 160 22.12 39.43 -29.80
C GLU A 160 23.39 38.68 -29.35
N PRO A 161 24.49 39.37 -29.01
CA PRO A 161 25.67 38.72 -28.45
C PRO A 161 25.36 38.15 -27.06
N ALA A 162 25.99 37.00 -26.76
CA ALA A 162 25.72 36.12 -25.62
C ALA A 162 25.84 36.78 -24.23
#